data_AF-A0A7J3LNE2-F1
#
_entry.id   AF-A0A7J3LNE2-F1
#
_cell.length_a   1.000
_cell.length_b   1.000
_cell.length_c   1.000
_cell.angle_alpha   90.00
_cell.angle_beta   90.00
_cell.angle_gamma   90.00
#
_symmetry.space_group_name_H-M   'P 1'
#
loop_
_entity.id
_entity.type
_entity.pdbx_description
1 polymer ?
#
loop_
_entity_poly.entity_id
_entity_poly.type
_entity_poly.pdbx_seq_one_letter_code
_entity_poly.pdbx_strand_id
1 'polypeptide(L)'
;MNEDNHDSIFQRNIQRGIDKGIIKIERDGSKITYFCKRDYSTSFKNPEEKVRASYFCELVLDYSYPPKNIDIEVIVPRRTPEDRADIVVYDEDGAEYIVIECKKDGITDAEFKQAIEQAFGNANSLRAKFASVVAGLTKTAFDVAGFKPSEREKNRLSDIPKKYGKTPKYKFIKGEADKELKEVSREELIRALEKSHDTVWQGGKLAPTTAFDEVSKLLFCKLRDEKTTKKGEPYSFQIGTHESPEEVFKRIDAIYQKAKKEDAEVFKEDIRLEPKVV
;
A
#
# COMPACT_ATOMS: atom_id res chain seq x y z
N MET A 1 -34.40 -2.76 -6.62
CA MET A 1 -33.32 -2.05 -7.34
C MET A 1 -32.11 -2.19 -6.46
N ASN A 2 -31.12 -2.97 -6.91
CA ASN A 2 -29.99 -3.38 -6.09
C ASN A 2 -29.18 -2.14 -5.73
N GLU A 3 -29.05 -1.85 -4.44
CA GLU A 3 -27.98 -1.00 -3.95
C GLU A 3 -26.68 -1.71 -4.30
N ASP A 4 -25.87 -1.11 -5.16
CA ASP A 4 -24.50 -1.53 -5.45
C ASP A 4 -23.67 -1.41 -4.16
N ASN A 5 -23.84 -2.35 -3.25
CA ASN A 5 -23.06 -2.45 -2.04
C ASN A 5 -21.70 -3.07 -2.38
N HIS A 6 -20.87 -2.31 -3.09
CA HIS A 6 -19.45 -2.62 -3.16
C HIS A 6 -18.85 -2.33 -1.77
N ASP A 7 -18.95 -3.33 -0.88
CA ASP A 7 -18.27 -3.31 0.41
C ASP A 7 -16.81 -2.92 0.19
N SER A 8 -16.31 -2.01 1.03
CA SER A 8 -14.91 -1.57 0.96
C SER A 8 -13.97 -2.77 1.01
N ILE A 9 -12.77 -2.63 0.43
CA ILE A 9 -11.80 -3.72 0.41
C ILE A 9 -11.45 -4.20 1.83
N PHE A 10 -11.49 -3.28 2.81
CA PHE A 10 -11.30 -3.60 4.21
C PHE A 10 -12.35 -4.56 4.73
N GLN A 11 -13.64 -4.27 4.48
CA GLN A 11 -14.74 -5.12 4.94
C GLN A 11 -14.68 -6.49 4.26
N ARG A 12 -14.38 -6.53 2.96
CA ARG A 12 -14.20 -7.79 2.22
C ARG A 12 -13.06 -8.64 2.80
N ASN A 13 -11.91 -8.05 3.10
CA ASN A 13 -10.77 -8.77 3.66
C ASN A 13 -11.05 -9.27 5.08
N ILE A 14 -11.70 -8.44 5.91
CA ILE A 14 -12.14 -8.82 7.26
C ILE A 14 -13.15 -9.98 7.18
N GLN A 15 -14.14 -9.91 6.30
CA GLN A 15 -15.13 -10.98 6.13
C GLN A 15 -14.45 -12.29 5.73
N ARG A 16 -13.53 -12.26 4.76
CA ARG A 16 -12.71 -13.44 4.39
C ARG A 16 -11.95 -14.01 5.59
N GLY A 17 -11.43 -13.16 6.47
CA GLY A 17 -10.74 -13.57 7.69
C GLY A 17 -11.65 -14.23 8.72
N ILE A 18 -12.87 -13.72 8.89
CA ILE A 18 -13.91 -14.31 9.75
C ILE A 18 -14.30 -15.68 9.20
N ASP A 19 -14.59 -15.78 7.90
CA ASP A 19 -14.98 -17.04 7.24
C ASP A 19 -13.90 -18.13 7.35
N LYS A 20 -12.63 -17.71 7.39
CA LYS A 20 -11.47 -18.60 7.57
C LYS A 20 -11.12 -18.87 9.03
N GLY A 21 -11.80 -18.23 9.98
CA GLY A 21 -11.56 -18.39 11.41
C GLY A 21 -10.19 -17.90 11.87
N ILE A 22 -9.55 -16.98 11.15
CA ILE A 22 -8.26 -16.38 11.54
C ILE A 22 -8.44 -15.10 12.36
N ILE A 23 -9.64 -14.52 12.32
CA ILE A 23 -10.10 -13.46 13.21
C ILE A 23 -11.52 -13.72 13.67
N LYS A 24 -11.93 -13.09 14.77
CA LYS A 24 -13.30 -13.04 15.27
C LYS A 24 -13.65 -11.62 15.66
N ILE A 25 -14.82 -11.13 15.24
CA ILE A 25 -15.39 -9.87 15.71
C ILE A 25 -16.61 -10.19 16.58
N GLU A 26 -16.73 -9.57 17.75
CA GLU A 26 -17.90 -9.74 18.62
C GLU A 26 -19.17 -9.21 17.95
N ARG A 27 -20.34 -9.74 18.33
CA ARG A 27 -21.62 -9.42 17.66
C ARG A 27 -21.99 -7.94 17.69
N ASP A 28 -21.52 -7.22 18.72
CA ASP A 28 -21.75 -5.78 18.89
C ASP A 28 -20.72 -4.92 18.13
N GLY A 29 -19.78 -5.53 17.40
CA GLY A 29 -18.72 -4.86 16.66
C GLY A 29 -17.70 -4.15 17.56
N SER A 30 -17.70 -4.39 18.87
CA SER A 30 -16.87 -3.64 19.82
C SER A 30 -15.43 -4.12 19.87
N LYS A 31 -15.20 -5.42 19.65
CA LYS A 31 -13.92 -6.08 19.89
C LYS A 31 -13.59 -7.05 18.77
N ILE A 32 -12.31 -7.07 18.39
CA ILE A 32 -11.71 -8.04 17.49
C ILE A 32 -10.74 -8.94 18.25
N THR A 33 -10.69 -10.22 17.85
CA THR A 33 -9.68 -11.19 18.28
C THR A 33 -8.96 -11.74 17.05
N TYR A 34 -7.64 -11.77 17.12
CA TYR A 34 -6.75 -12.35 16.13
C TYR A 34 -6.25 -13.71 16.62
N PHE A 35 -6.36 -14.73 15.78
CA PHE A 35 -5.81 -16.05 16.05
C PHE A 35 -4.48 -16.19 15.31
N CYS A 36 -3.43 -15.67 15.94
CA CYS A 36 -2.09 -15.57 15.34
C CYS A 36 -1.03 -16.21 16.25
N LYS A 37 0.26 -15.86 16.16
CA LYS A 37 1.34 -16.42 16.98
C LYS A 37 0.99 -16.44 18.47
N ARG A 38 0.35 -15.36 18.92
CA ARG A 38 -0.25 -15.20 20.23
C ARG A 38 -1.60 -14.55 20.03
N ASP A 39 -2.66 -15.19 20.51
CA ASP A 39 -3.99 -14.61 20.44
C ASP A 39 -4.01 -13.19 21.01
N TYR A 40 -4.54 -12.26 20.23
CA TYR A 40 -4.57 -10.86 20.58
C TYR A 40 -5.98 -10.30 20.42
N SER A 41 -6.40 -9.47 21.37
CA SER A 41 -7.78 -9.06 21.54
C SER A 41 -7.81 -7.57 21.84
N THR A 42 -8.49 -6.77 21.03
CA THR A 42 -8.53 -5.30 21.18
C THR A 42 -9.82 -4.68 20.67
N SER A 43 -10.01 -3.39 20.94
CA SER A 43 -11.18 -2.62 20.49
C SER A 43 -11.20 -2.48 18.97
N PHE A 44 -12.31 -2.86 18.33
CA PHE A 44 -12.51 -2.71 16.89
C PHE A 44 -13.11 -1.33 16.48
N LYS A 45 -13.24 -0.42 17.45
CA LYS A 45 -13.80 0.92 17.22
C LYS A 45 -12.80 1.86 16.55
N ASN A 46 -11.49 1.62 16.71
CA ASN A 46 -10.45 2.45 16.12
C ASN A 46 -10.40 2.26 14.59
N PRO A 47 -10.47 3.33 13.78
CA PRO A 47 -10.33 3.22 12.32
C PRO A 47 -9.02 2.57 11.86
N GLU A 48 -7.91 2.79 12.58
CA GLU A 48 -6.62 2.15 12.28
C GLU A 48 -6.68 0.64 12.50
N GLU A 49 -7.41 0.19 13.51
CA GLU A 49 -7.61 -1.25 13.78
C GLU A 49 -8.32 -1.95 12.62
N LYS A 50 -9.21 -1.26 11.90
CA LYS A 50 -9.86 -1.82 10.70
C LYS A 50 -8.86 -2.03 9.56
N VAL A 51 -7.91 -1.12 9.40
CA VAL A 51 -6.82 -1.24 8.41
C VAL A 51 -5.89 -2.39 8.81
N ARG A 52 -5.49 -2.46 10.08
CA ARG A 52 -4.67 -3.54 10.64
C ARG A 52 -5.35 -4.91 10.45
N ALA A 53 -6.64 -5.01 10.77
CA ALA A 53 -7.42 -6.24 10.60
C ALA A 53 -7.50 -6.70 9.15
N SER A 54 -7.82 -5.78 8.23
CA SER A 54 -7.82 -6.05 6.79
C SER A 54 -6.46 -6.57 6.34
N TYR A 55 -5.38 -5.88 6.70
CA TYR A 55 -4.05 -6.22 6.22
C TYR A 55 -3.52 -7.52 6.84
N PHE A 56 -3.84 -7.81 8.11
CA PHE A 56 -3.60 -9.14 8.70
C PHE A 56 -4.23 -10.26 7.86
N CYS A 57 -5.48 -10.08 7.43
CA CYS A 57 -6.15 -11.05 6.58
C CYS A 57 -5.47 -11.19 5.22
N GLU A 58 -5.00 -10.10 4.61
CA GLU A 58 -4.21 -10.15 3.36
C GLU A 58 -2.88 -10.90 3.56
N LEU A 59 -2.14 -10.63 4.64
CA LEU A 59 -0.88 -11.33 4.93
C LEU A 59 -1.06 -12.84 4.98
N VAL A 60 -2.14 -13.29 5.62
CA VAL A 60 -2.45 -14.72 5.75
C VAL A 60 -2.98 -15.30 4.44
N LEU A 61 -4.00 -14.68 3.86
CA LEU A 61 -4.78 -15.28 2.78
C LEU A 61 -4.19 -15.05 1.39
N ASP A 62 -3.54 -13.90 1.18
CA ASP A 62 -3.04 -13.49 -0.13
C ASP A 62 -1.52 -13.63 -0.22
N TYR A 63 -0.79 -13.23 0.84
CA TYR A 63 0.67 -13.40 0.92
C TYR A 63 1.12 -14.74 1.50
N SER A 64 0.17 -15.55 1.98
CA SER A 64 0.40 -16.92 2.44
C SER A 64 1.37 -17.04 3.63
N TYR A 65 1.43 -16.02 4.50
CA TYR A 65 2.12 -16.10 5.77
C TYR A 65 1.29 -16.88 6.80
N PRO A 66 1.84 -17.92 7.46
CA PRO A 66 1.09 -18.65 8.48
C PRO A 66 0.67 -17.72 9.63
N PRO A 67 -0.58 -17.76 10.13
CA PRO A 67 -1.00 -16.93 11.26
C PRO A 67 -0.11 -17.08 12.49
N LYS A 68 0.37 -18.30 12.75
CA LYS A 68 1.33 -18.63 13.83
C LYS A 68 2.71 -17.94 13.70
N ASN A 69 3.01 -17.37 12.53
CA ASN A 69 4.22 -16.62 12.24
C ASN A 69 3.95 -15.11 12.19
N ILE A 70 2.78 -14.65 12.63
CA ILE A 70 2.43 -13.23 12.68
C ILE A 70 2.07 -12.89 14.12
N ASP A 71 2.62 -11.82 14.67
CA ASP A 71 2.26 -11.30 16.00
C ASP A 71 1.85 -9.83 15.87
N ILE A 72 1.06 -9.36 16.82
CA ILE A 72 0.42 -8.04 16.82
C ILE A 72 0.80 -7.30 18.10
N GLU A 73 1.09 -6.00 17.98
CA GLU A 73 1.48 -5.13 19.10
C GLU A 73 2.74 -5.64 19.82
N VAL A 74 3.77 -5.93 19.02
CA VAL A 74 5.05 -6.49 19.48
C VAL A 74 5.89 -5.39 20.10
N ILE A 75 6.32 -5.59 21.35
CA ILE A 75 7.20 -4.66 22.06
C ILE A 75 8.55 -4.57 21.33
N VAL A 76 8.94 -3.35 20.98
CA VAL A 76 10.22 -3.07 20.32
C VAL A 76 11.30 -2.87 21.40
N PRO A 77 12.37 -3.70 21.42
CA PRO A 77 13.42 -3.57 22.42
C PRO A 77 14.09 -2.19 22.39
N ARG A 78 14.47 -1.69 23.58
CA ARG A 78 15.36 -0.52 23.77
C ARG A 78 14.78 0.83 23.33
N ARG A 79 13.45 0.99 23.25
CA ARG A 79 12.79 2.30 23.14
C ARG A 79 12.28 2.76 24.51
N THR A 80 12.55 4.04 24.83
CA THR A 80 11.98 4.74 25.99
C THR A 80 11.31 6.02 25.48
N PRO A 81 10.00 6.22 25.69
CA PRO A 81 9.04 5.27 26.27
C PRO A 81 8.90 3.97 25.45
N GLU A 82 8.32 2.93 26.07
CA GLU A 82 8.06 1.63 25.39
C GLU A 82 7.26 1.88 24.12
N ASP A 83 7.70 1.25 23.02
CA ASP A 83 7.10 1.39 21.71
C ASP A 83 6.75 0.02 21.15
N ARG A 84 5.76 -0.03 20.25
CA ARG A 84 5.20 -1.28 19.72
C ARG A 84 5.13 -1.22 18.21
N ALA A 85 5.50 -2.34 17.57
CA ALA A 85 5.25 -2.55 16.16
C ALA A 85 3.84 -3.16 15.99
N ASP A 86 3.05 -2.61 15.08
CA ASP A 86 1.65 -3.03 14.89
C ASP A 86 1.53 -4.49 14.49
N ILE A 87 2.31 -4.91 13.48
CA ILE A 87 2.38 -6.29 13.04
C ILE A 87 3.83 -6.67 12.78
N VAL A 88 4.25 -7.82 13.28
CA VAL A 88 5.54 -8.46 12.95
C VAL A 88 5.28 -9.81 12.33
N VAL A 89 5.81 -10.01 11.12
CA VAL A 89 5.87 -11.33 10.48
C VAL A 89 7.24 -11.93 10.76
N TYR A 90 7.26 -13.18 11.23
CA TYR A 90 8.48 -13.96 11.47
C TYR A 90 8.71 -14.94 10.33
N ASP A 91 9.97 -15.25 10.01
CA ASP A 91 10.33 -16.30 9.06
C ASP A 91 10.19 -17.72 9.64
N GLU A 92 10.55 -18.72 8.86
CA GLU A 92 10.43 -20.14 9.23
C GLU A 92 11.32 -20.51 10.42
N ASP A 93 12.43 -19.78 10.62
CA ASP A 93 13.36 -19.96 11.74
C ASP A 93 12.94 -19.12 12.97
N GLY A 94 11.88 -18.33 12.85
CA GLY A 94 11.35 -17.49 13.91
C GLY A 94 12.03 -16.13 14.04
N ALA A 95 12.87 -15.72 13.08
CA ALA A 95 13.46 -14.39 13.05
C ALA A 95 12.48 -13.36 12.48
N GLU A 96 12.57 -12.11 12.93
CA GLU A 96 11.74 -11.01 12.43
C GLU A 96 12.00 -10.78 10.94
N TYR A 97 10.95 -10.91 10.14
CA TYR A 97 11.04 -10.88 8.69
C TYR A 97 10.50 -9.57 8.12
N ILE A 98 9.29 -9.18 8.52
CA ILE A 98 8.65 -7.93 8.10
C ILE A 98 8.11 -7.22 9.33
N VAL A 99 8.43 -5.94 9.48
CA VAL A 99 7.74 -5.04 10.40
C VAL A 99 6.75 -4.19 9.63
N ILE A 100 5.51 -4.09 10.12
CA ILE A 100 4.46 -3.33 9.46
C ILE A 100 3.93 -2.28 10.43
N GLU A 101 3.82 -1.06 9.92
CA GLU A 101 3.14 0.06 10.56
C GLU A 101 1.80 0.30 9.85
N CYS A 102 0.72 0.34 10.61
CA CYS A 102 -0.63 0.57 10.15
C CYS A 102 -1.06 1.98 10.59
N LYS A 103 -1.77 2.69 9.72
CA LYS A 103 -2.47 3.92 10.05
C LYS A 103 -3.90 3.86 9.54
N LYS A 104 -4.76 4.72 10.07
CA LYS A 104 -6.11 4.91 9.50
C LYS A 104 -6.04 5.25 8.01
N ASP A 105 -7.07 4.92 7.26
CA ASP A 105 -7.19 5.35 5.86
C ASP A 105 -7.28 6.89 5.78
N GLY A 106 -6.82 7.46 4.67
CA GLY A 106 -6.91 8.89 4.40
C GLY A 106 -6.00 9.80 5.22
N ILE A 107 -4.88 9.30 5.78
CA ILE A 107 -3.86 10.17 6.36
C ILE A 107 -3.13 11.01 5.30
N THR A 108 -2.62 12.16 5.73
CA THR A 108 -1.82 13.07 4.91
C THR A 108 -0.46 12.46 4.54
N ASP A 109 0.20 13.03 3.52
CA ASP A 109 1.56 12.61 3.13
C ASP A 109 2.60 12.86 4.24
N ALA A 110 2.38 13.88 5.07
CA ALA A 110 3.24 14.15 6.22
C ALA A 110 3.11 13.04 7.28
N GLU A 111 1.89 12.65 7.63
CA GLU A 111 1.63 11.52 8.53
C GLU A 111 2.15 10.20 7.94
N PHE A 112 2.00 9.98 6.63
CA PHE A 112 2.51 8.77 5.98
C PHE A 112 4.04 8.71 6.02
N LYS A 113 4.74 9.83 5.80
CA LYS A 113 6.20 9.93 5.98
C LYS A 113 6.63 9.65 7.41
N GLN A 114 5.89 10.14 8.41
CA GLN A 114 6.16 9.82 9.81
C GLN A 114 5.98 8.32 10.11
N ALA A 115 4.96 7.69 9.55
CA ALA A 115 4.73 6.25 9.66
C ALA A 115 5.87 5.43 9.01
N ILE A 116 6.44 5.92 7.89
CA ILE A 116 7.65 5.32 7.29
C ILE A 116 8.81 5.36 8.29
N GLU A 117 9.09 6.50 8.92
CA GLU A 117 10.18 6.59 9.91
C GLU A 117 9.95 5.70 11.14
N GLN A 118 8.70 5.57 11.60
CA GLN A 118 8.32 4.64 12.67
C GLN A 118 8.61 3.20 12.25
N ALA A 119 8.13 2.77 11.08
CA ALA A 119 8.35 1.43 10.54
C ALA A 119 9.84 1.10 10.38
N PHE A 120 10.65 2.02 9.85
CA PHE A 120 12.09 1.83 9.73
C PHE A 120 12.78 1.73 11.08
N GLY A 121 12.43 2.60 12.01
CA GLY A 121 13.04 2.56 13.33
C GLY A 121 12.70 1.28 14.10
N ASN A 122 11.48 0.75 13.93
CA ASN A 122 11.05 -0.52 14.51
C ASN A 122 11.74 -1.70 13.82
N ALA A 123 11.77 -1.72 12.48
CA ALA A 123 12.46 -2.72 11.68
C ALA A 123 13.96 -2.82 12.02
N ASN A 124 14.65 -1.69 12.16
CA ASN A 124 16.06 -1.68 12.54
C ASN A 124 16.29 -2.22 13.97
N SER A 125 15.42 -1.86 14.91
CA SER A 125 15.50 -2.32 16.31
C SER A 125 15.29 -3.83 16.42
N LEU A 126 14.35 -4.36 15.63
CA LEU A 126 14.02 -5.78 15.53
C LEU A 126 14.90 -6.54 14.51
N ARG A 127 15.79 -5.84 13.78
CA ARG A 127 16.62 -6.40 12.70
C ARG A 127 15.83 -7.11 11.59
N ALA A 128 14.62 -6.63 11.32
CA ALA A 128 13.77 -7.19 10.29
C ALA A 128 14.33 -6.92 8.89
N LYS A 129 14.11 -7.87 7.96
CA LYS A 129 14.56 -7.74 6.56
C LYS A 129 13.79 -6.66 5.81
N PHE A 130 12.50 -6.55 6.08
CA PHE A 130 11.60 -5.63 5.39
C PHE A 130 10.80 -4.75 6.37
N ALA A 131 10.39 -3.59 5.87
CA ALA A 131 9.41 -2.73 6.51
C ALA A 131 8.24 -2.47 5.54
N SER A 132 7.04 -2.29 6.06
CA SER A 132 5.88 -1.85 5.27
C SER A 132 5.06 -0.84 6.04
N VAL A 133 4.50 0.13 5.35
CA VAL A 133 3.48 1.03 5.89
C VAL A 133 2.18 0.80 5.13
N VAL A 134 1.07 0.72 5.86
CA VAL A 134 -0.27 0.55 5.30
C VAL A 134 -1.20 1.60 5.92
N ALA A 135 -1.74 2.48 5.08
CA ALA A 135 -2.73 3.47 5.46
C ALA A 135 -3.90 3.38 4.47
N GLY A 136 -4.83 2.49 4.79
CA GLY A 136 -5.92 2.11 3.90
C GLY A 136 -5.43 1.56 2.57
N LEU A 137 -5.76 2.21 1.46
CA LEU A 137 -5.31 1.80 0.11
C LEU A 137 -3.86 2.20 -0.20
N THR A 138 -3.27 3.10 0.59
CA THR A 138 -1.88 3.50 0.41
C THR A 138 -0.98 2.50 1.12
N LYS A 139 -0.15 1.79 0.36
CA LYS A 139 0.84 0.86 0.89
C LYS A 139 2.20 1.11 0.27
N THR A 140 3.26 1.03 1.08
CA THR A 140 4.63 1.03 0.59
C THR A 140 5.45 0.04 1.40
N ALA A 141 6.30 -0.73 0.73
CA ALA A 141 7.21 -1.70 1.33
C ALA A 141 8.66 -1.33 1.01
N PHE A 142 9.59 -1.75 1.86
CA PHE A 142 11.00 -1.41 1.79
C PHE A 142 11.90 -2.60 2.15
N ASP A 143 13.02 -2.72 1.44
CA ASP A 143 14.15 -3.56 1.82
C ASP A 143 15.03 -2.82 2.84
N VAL A 144 14.94 -3.22 4.10
CA VAL A 144 15.66 -2.55 5.19
C VAL A 144 17.06 -3.12 5.32
N ALA A 145 17.22 -4.44 5.19
CA ALA A 145 18.49 -5.11 5.40
C ALA A 145 19.49 -4.94 4.24
N GLY A 146 18.99 -4.77 3.00
CA GLY A 146 19.82 -4.61 1.81
C GLY A 146 20.43 -3.22 1.62
N PHE A 147 20.03 -2.23 2.43
CA PHE A 147 20.37 -0.82 2.20
C PHE A 147 20.84 -0.12 3.49
N LYS A 148 21.39 1.08 3.33
CA LYS A 148 21.73 1.94 4.47
C LYS A 148 20.45 2.33 5.23
N PRO A 149 20.47 2.43 6.57
CA PRO A 149 19.29 2.78 7.37
C PRO A 149 18.61 4.10 7.01
N SER A 150 19.29 5.01 6.31
CA SER A 150 18.77 6.32 5.88
C SER A 150 18.19 6.33 4.45
N GLU A 151 18.32 5.24 3.68
CA GLU A 151 17.80 5.15 2.31
C GLU A 151 16.26 5.00 2.34
N ARG A 152 15.54 5.68 1.44
CA ARG A 152 14.06 5.71 1.38
C ARG A 152 13.49 5.66 -0.04
N GLU A 153 14.35 5.77 -1.04
CA GLU A 153 13.96 5.80 -2.45
C GLU A 153 14.35 4.49 -3.10
N LYS A 154 15.65 4.17 -3.12
CA LYS A 154 16.17 2.99 -3.83
C LYS A 154 15.82 1.67 -3.15
N ASN A 155 15.50 1.70 -1.86
CA ASN A 155 15.10 0.51 -1.13
C ASN A 155 13.60 0.22 -1.21
N ARG A 156 12.82 1.02 -1.94
CA ARG A 156 11.40 0.80 -2.12
C ARG A 156 11.14 -0.48 -2.93
N LEU A 157 10.12 -1.22 -2.52
CA LEU A 157 9.67 -2.44 -3.16
C LEU A 157 8.32 -2.19 -3.83
N SER A 158 8.06 -2.87 -4.95
CA SER A 158 6.74 -2.88 -5.58
C SER A 158 5.70 -3.58 -4.68
N ASP A 159 6.13 -4.64 -3.98
CA ASP A 159 5.36 -5.29 -2.92
C ASP A 159 6.28 -6.13 -2.01
N ILE A 160 5.76 -6.56 -0.87
CA ILE A 160 6.41 -7.56 -0.01
C ILE A 160 6.47 -8.93 -0.71
N PRO A 161 7.45 -9.80 -0.37
CA PRO A 161 7.49 -11.15 -0.91
C PRO A 161 6.26 -11.96 -0.47
N LYS A 162 5.88 -12.96 -1.28
CA LYS A 162 4.86 -13.96 -0.92
C LYS A 162 5.56 -15.16 -0.26
N LYS A 163 5.08 -15.59 0.91
CA LYS A 163 5.61 -16.75 1.68
C LYS A 163 7.14 -16.83 1.68
N TYR A 164 7.81 -15.78 2.14
CA TYR A 164 9.28 -15.70 2.24
C TYR A 164 10.04 -15.84 0.91
N GLY A 165 9.35 -15.74 -0.23
CA GLY A 165 9.94 -15.83 -1.55
C GLY A 165 10.71 -14.58 -1.97
N LYS A 166 10.88 -14.40 -3.27
CA LYS A 166 11.52 -13.21 -3.84
C LYS A 166 10.56 -12.04 -3.86
N THR A 167 11.09 -10.84 -3.70
CA THR A 167 10.34 -9.60 -3.96
C THR A 167 9.93 -9.57 -5.44
N PRO A 168 8.66 -9.28 -5.75
CA PRO A 168 8.24 -9.15 -7.15
C PRO A 168 8.90 -7.92 -7.77
N LYS A 169 9.16 -7.94 -9.08
CA LYS A 169 9.62 -6.73 -9.79
C LYS A 169 8.49 -5.70 -9.90
N TYR A 170 7.29 -6.18 -10.24
CA TYR A 170 6.05 -5.40 -10.34
C TYR A 170 4.92 -6.14 -9.62
N LYS A 171 4.02 -5.38 -9.01
CA LYS A 171 2.89 -5.92 -8.23
C LYS A 171 1.74 -6.33 -9.13
N PHE A 172 1.41 -5.52 -10.13
CA PHE A 172 0.21 -5.70 -10.96
C PHE A 172 0.56 -6.23 -12.35
N ILE A 173 -0.06 -7.34 -12.75
CA ILE A 173 0.14 -8.01 -14.04
C ILE A 173 -1.22 -8.34 -14.65
N LYS A 174 -1.44 -7.93 -15.90
CA LYS A 174 -2.74 -8.07 -16.54
C LYS A 174 -3.07 -9.54 -16.80
N GLY A 175 -4.26 -9.95 -16.36
CA GLY A 175 -4.83 -11.28 -16.50
C GLY A 175 -4.21 -12.36 -15.61
N GLU A 176 -3.32 -12.01 -14.66
CA GLU A 176 -2.88 -12.91 -13.59
C GLU A 176 -3.81 -12.74 -12.38
N ALA A 177 -4.51 -13.80 -11.97
CA ALA A 177 -5.62 -13.70 -11.02
C ALA A 177 -5.26 -13.04 -9.66
N ASP A 178 -4.07 -13.28 -9.12
CA ASP A 178 -3.61 -12.71 -7.85
C ASP A 178 -2.91 -11.34 -8.00
N LYS A 179 -2.64 -10.90 -9.23
CA LYS A 179 -1.96 -9.65 -9.56
C LYS A 179 -2.76 -8.71 -10.47
N GLU A 180 -3.97 -9.11 -10.84
CA GLU A 180 -4.86 -8.28 -11.63
C GLU A 180 -5.37 -7.10 -10.79
N LEU A 181 -5.63 -5.98 -11.45
CA LEU A 181 -6.27 -4.84 -10.82
C LEU A 181 -7.65 -5.23 -10.30
N LYS A 182 -7.96 -4.78 -9.09
CA LYS A 182 -9.23 -5.08 -8.43
C LYS A 182 -10.12 -3.85 -8.51
N GLU A 183 -11.41 -4.07 -8.71
CA GLU A 183 -12.42 -3.02 -8.55
C GLU A 183 -12.48 -2.60 -7.08
N VAL A 184 -12.62 -1.28 -6.88
CA VAL A 184 -12.71 -0.61 -5.58
C VAL A 184 -14.07 0.07 -5.46
N SER A 185 -14.49 0.36 -4.24
CA SER A 185 -15.75 1.09 -4.03
C SER A 185 -15.66 2.52 -4.57
N ARG A 186 -16.80 3.16 -4.78
CA ARG A 186 -16.85 4.57 -5.22
C ARG A 186 -16.15 5.49 -4.22
N GLU A 187 -16.35 5.26 -2.93
CA GLU A 187 -15.77 6.04 -1.83
C GLU A 187 -14.24 5.85 -1.78
N GLU A 188 -13.77 4.64 -2.04
CA GLU A 188 -12.35 4.32 -2.16
C GLU A 188 -11.70 5.04 -3.36
N LEU A 189 -12.38 5.06 -4.49
CA LEU A 189 -11.94 5.78 -5.68
C LEU A 189 -11.86 7.29 -5.43
N ILE A 190 -12.88 7.87 -4.79
CA ILE A 190 -12.89 9.30 -4.41
C ILE A 190 -11.71 9.62 -3.51
N ARG A 191 -11.48 8.83 -2.46
CA ARG A 191 -10.33 9.03 -1.55
C ARG A 191 -8.99 8.95 -2.27
N ALA A 192 -8.83 8.04 -3.22
CA ALA A 192 -7.61 7.92 -4.01
C ALA A 192 -7.37 9.16 -4.89
N LEU A 193 -8.43 9.71 -5.49
CA LEU A 193 -8.37 10.93 -6.30
C LEU A 193 -8.08 12.18 -5.45
N GLU A 194 -8.75 12.34 -4.30
CA GLU A 194 -8.51 13.42 -3.35
C GLU A 194 -7.06 13.41 -2.87
N LYS A 195 -6.56 12.24 -2.46
CA LYS A 195 -5.17 12.10 -2.05
C LYS A 195 -4.19 12.45 -3.18
N SER A 196 -4.43 11.96 -4.39
CA SER A 196 -3.58 12.28 -5.55
C SER A 196 -3.55 13.79 -5.82
N HIS A 197 -4.71 14.45 -5.71
CA HIS A 197 -4.81 15.90 -5.83
C HIS A 197 -4.04 16.62 -4.73
N ASP A 198 -4.18 16.23 -3.47
CA ASP A 198 -3.49 16.88 -2.36
C ASP A 198 -1.96 16.74 -2.47
N THR A 199 -1.48 15.56 -2.88
CA THR A 199 -0.05 15.31 -3.16
C THR A 199 0.46 16.22 -4.28
N VAL A 200 -0.28 16.35 -5.38
CA VAL A 200 0.09 17.20 -6.52
C VAL A 200 -0.03 18.69 -6.19
N TRP A 201 -1.03 19.10 -5.41
CA TRP A 201 -1.25 20.47 -4.98
C TRP A 201 -0.13 20.99 -4.08
N GLN A 202 0.55 20.09 -3.36
CA GLN A 202 1.74 20.36 -2.54
C GLN A 202 1.53 21.51 -1.54
N GLY A 203 0.34 21.60 -0.93
CA GLY A 203 0.03 22.61 0.08
C GLY A 203 -0.05 24.04 -0.47
N GLY A 204 -0.39 24.22 -1.75
CA GLY A 204 -0.55 25.54 -2.38
C GLY A 204 0.61 25.96 -3.29
N LYS A 205 1.62 25.08 -3.50
CA LYS A 205 2.68 25.33 -4.48
C LYS A 205 2.14 25.40 -5.91
N LEU A 206 1.09 24.63 -6.21
CA LEU A 206 0.33 24.74 -7.45
C LEU A 206 -1.04 25.39 -7.21
N ALA A 207 -1.54 26.11 -8.21
CA ALA A 207 -2.95 26.53 -8.21
C ALA A 207 -3.85 25.29 -8.27
N PRO A 208 -5.03 25.28 -7.62
CA PRO A 208 -5.94 24.14 -7.62
C PRO A 208 -6.32 23.65 -9.02
N THR A 209 -6.52 24.56 -9.97
CA THR A 209 -6.82 24.21 -11.37
C THR A 209 -5.66 23.53 -12.07
N THR A 210 -4.43 23.96 -11.80
CA THR A 210 -3.20 23.32 -12.31
C THR A 210 -3.01 21.94 -11.68
N ALA A 211 -3.22 21.80 -10.36
CA ALA A 211 -3.12 20.51 -9.70
C ALA A 211 -4.15 19.51 -10.24
N PHE A 212 -5.39 19.96 -10.45
CA PHE A 212 -6.44 19.17 -11.08
C PHE A 212 -6.08 18.72 -12.50
N ASP A 213 -5.52 19.63 -13.32
CA ASP A 213 -5.06 19.31 -14.68
C ASP A 213 -3.96 18.23 -14.65
N GLU A 214 -2.95 18.37 -13.79
CA GLU A 214 -1.88 17.39 -13.66
C GLU A 214 -2.36 16.02 -13.15
N VAL A 215 -3.28 15.97 -12.16
CA VAL A 215 -3.91 14.70 -11.74
C VAL A 215 -4.71 14.07 -12.88
N SER A 216 -5.41 14.89 -13.68
CA SER A 216 -6.18 14.41 -14.83
C SER A 216 -5.27 13.77 -15.88
N LYS A 217 -4.08 14.33 -16.13
CA LYS A 217 -3.06 13.73 -17.01
C LYS A 217 -2.59 12.37 -16.48
N LEU A 218 -2.31 12.26 -15.18
CA LEU A 218 -1.89 11.00 -14.56
C LEU A 218 -3.01 9.93 -14.61
N LEU A 219 -4.25 10.31 -14.29
CA LEU A 219 -5.40 9.42 -14.39
C LEU A 219 -5.59 8.92 -15.82
N PHE A 220 -5.43 9.80 -16.81
CA PHE A 220 -5.49 9.41 -18.20
C PHE A 220 -4.40 8.41 -18.59
N CYS A 221 -3.16 8.61 -18.12
CA CYS A 221 -2.08 7.63 -18.32
C CYS A 221 -2.45 6.26 -17.75
N LYS A 222 -2.98 6.22 -16.52
CA LYS A 222 -3.47 4.99 -15.89
C LYS A 222 -4.54 4.30 -16.74
N LEU A 223 -5.58 5.03 -17.17
CA LEU A 223 -6.65 4.48 -18.01
C LEU A 223 -6.15 3.97 -19.37
N ARG A 224 -5.17 4.66 -19.98
CA ARG A 224 -4.57 4.23 -21.24
C ARG A 224 -3.76 2.95 -21.06
N ASP A 225 -2.96 2.89 -19.99
CA ASP A 225 -2.16 1.71 -19.63
C ASP A 225 -3.03 0.48 -19.40
N GLU A 226 -4.11 0.64 -18.62
CA GLU A 226 -5.07 -0.45 -18.36
C GLU A 226 -5.69 -1.02 -19.63
N LYS A 227 -6.07 -0.14 -20.57
CA LYS A 227 -6.65 -0.56 -21.86
C LYS A 227 -5.64 -1.24 -22.77
N THR A 228 -4.40 -0.75 -22.81
CA THR A 228 -3.43 -1.13 -23.86
C THR A 228 -2.43 -2.22 -23.45
N THR A 229 -2.22 -2.43 -22.14
CA THR A 229 -1.38 -3.53 -21.62
C THR A 229 -1.91 -4.87 -22.13
N LYS A 230 -1.02 -5.80 -22.52
CA LYS A 230 -1.41 -7.14 -22.96
C LYS A 230 -1.47 -8.11 -21.78
N LYS A 231 -2.26 -9.17 -21.92
CA LYS A 231 -2.33 -10.24 -20.91
C LYS A 231 -0.95 -10.87 -20.71
N GLY A 232 -0.54 -11.02 -19.45
CA GLY A 232 0.78 -11.52 -19.03
C GLY A 232 1.86 -10.45 -18.93
N GLU A 233 1.59 -9.21 -19.34
CA GLU A 233 2.52 -8.09 -19.17
C GLU A 233 2.20 -7.29 -17.90
N PRO A 234 3.23 -6.75 -17.20
CA PRO A 234 3.01 -5.85 -16.09
C PRO A 234 2.40 -4.54 -16.59
N TYR A 235 1.47 -3.98 -15.82
CA TYR A 235 0.99 -2.61 -16.04
C TYR A 235 2.16 -1.63 -15.96
N SER A 236 2.22 -0.63 -16.82
CA SER A 236 3.28 0.39 -16.76
C SER A 236 2.99 1.46 -15.70
N PHE A 237 1.73 1.72 -15.36
CA PHE A 237 1.33 2.68 -14.34
C PHE A 237 1.39 2.05 -12.93
N GLN A 238 2.60 1.84 -12.44
CA GLN A 238 2.89 1.39 -11.07
C GLN A 238 4.35 1.70 -10.72
N ILE A 239 4.78 1.42 -9.48
CA ILE A 239 6.18 1.53 -9.06
C ILE A 239 6.81 0.14 -9.02
N GLY A 240 7.98 -0.02 -9.63
CA GLY A 240 8.79 -1.23 -9.59
C GLY A 240 9.69 -1.32 -8.35
N THR A 241 10.11 -2.54 -8.02
CA THR A 241 11.09 -2.77 -6.96
C THR A 241 12.45 -2.15 -7.32
N HIS A 242 12.98 -1.33 -6.41
CA HIS A 242 14.22 -0.55 -6.55
C HIS A 242 14.21 0.47 -7.70
N GLU A 243 13.03 0.83 -8.19
CA GLU A 243 12.87 1.80 -9.27
C GLU A 243 12.92 3.23 -8.73
N SER A 244 13.73 4.09 -9.37
CA SER A 244 13.83 5.49 -8.96
C SER A 244 12.62 6.31 -9.43
N PRO A 245 12.32 7.44 -8.77
CA PRO A 245 11.27 8.36 -9.23
C PRO A 245 11.45 8.81 -10.69
N GLU A 246 12.69 9.03 -11.13
CA GLU A 246 13.01 9.41 -12.51
C GLU A 246 12.68 8.31 -13.53
N GLU A 247 12.90 7.04 -13.17
CA GLU A 247 12.55 5.90 -14.02
C GLU A 247 11.03 5.74 -14.12
N VAL A 248 10.31 5.88 -13.00
CA VAL A 248 8.84 5.87 -12.98
C VAL A 248 8.27 7.00 -13.82
N PHE A 249 8.75 8.23 -13.61
CA PHE A 249 8.34 9.40 -14.39
C PHE A 249 8.55 9.18 -15.88
N LYS A 250 9.74 8.70 -16.28
CA LYS A 250 10.03 8.44 -17.70
C LYS A 250 9.08 7.41 -18.30
N ARG A 251 8.70 6.37 -17.54
CA ARG A 251 7.71 5.38 -18.00
C ARG A 251 6.32 5.98 -18.15
N ILE A 252 5.87 6.80 -17.19
CA ILE A 252 4.54 7.44 -17.22
C ILE A 252 4.48 8.50 -18.33
N ASP A 253 5.50 9.33 -18.48
CA ASP A 253 5.58 10.32 -19.56
C ASP A 253 5.55 9.65 -20.94
N ALA A 254 6.20 8.49 -21.11
CA ALA A 254 6.12 7.75 -22.37
C ALA A 254 4.67 7.32 -22.73
N ILE A 255 3.86 6.97 -21.73
CA ILE A 255 2.42 6.67 -21.92
C ILE A 255 1.69 7.94 -22.34
N TYR A 256 1.93 9.05 -21.64
CA TYR A 256 1.32 10.34 -21.91
C TYR A 256 1.65 10.84 -23.32
N GLN A 257 2.92 10.87 -23.69
CA GLN A 257 3.39 11.35 -25.00
C GLN A 257 2.85 10.51 -26.15
N LYS A 258 2.68 9.19 -25.97
CA LYS A 258 2.06 8.34 -26.97
C LYS A 258 0.58 8.73 -27.16
N ALA A 259 -0.14 8.91 -26.07
CA ALA A 259 -1.56 9.23 -26.13
C ALA A 259 -1.82 10.67 -26.61
N LYS A 260 -0.95 11.62 -26.25
CA LYS A 260 -0.95 12.99 -26.77
C LYS A 260 -0.85 13.07 -28.30
N LYS A 261 -0.08 12.16 -28.92
CA LYS A 261 0.02 12.06 -30.39
C LYS A 261 -1.25 11.50 -31.04
N GLU A 262 -1.99 10.67 -30.33
CA GLU A 262 -3.24 10.06 -30.82
C GLU A 262 -4.43 11.02 -30.66
N ASP A 263 -4.40 11.91 -29.66
CA ASP A 263 -5.47 12.87 -29.36
C ASP A 263 -4.91 14.26 -28.98
N ALA A 264 -4.35 14.95 -29.98
CA ALA A 264 -3.69 16.24 -29.80
C ALA A 264 -4.66 17.42 -29.55
N GLU A 265 -5.96 17.23 -29.78
CA GLU A 265 -6.98 18.24 -29.51
C GLU A 265 -7.28 18.33 -28.01
N VAL A 266 -7.27 17.19 -27.31
CA VAL A 266 -7.52 17.09 -25.87
C VAL A 266 -6.24 17.35 -25.06
N PHE A 267 -5.08 16.87 -25.51
CA PHE A 267 -3.82 16.96 -24.75
C PHE A 267 -2.81 17.85 -25.45
N LYS A 268 -2.54 19.05 -24.89
CA LYS A 268 -1.65 20.04 -25.50
C LYS A 268 -0.34 20.21 -24.72
N GLU A 269 -0.44 20.23 -23.41
CA GLU A 269 0.72 20.47 -22.53
C GLU A 269 1.33 19.16 -22.05
N ASP A 270 2.63 19.17 -21.76
CA ASP A 270 3.32 18.03 -21.14
C ASP A 270 3.00 17.96 -19.63
N ILE A 271 3.38 16.83 -19.01
CA ILE A 271 3.33 16.69 -17.55
C ILE A 271 4.38 17.63 -16.95
N ARG A 272 3.97 18.46 -15.99
CA ARG A 272 4.82 19.50 -15.37
C ARG A 272 5.24 19.19 -13.93
N LEU A 273 5.03 17.95 -13.52
CA LEU A 273 5.36 17.47 -12.18
C LEU A 273 6.84 17.06 -12.08
N GLU A 274 7.42 17.29 -10.91
CA GLU A 274 8.74 16.74 -10.57
C GLU A 274 8.62 15.21 -10.43
N PRO A 275 9.65 14.42 -10.83
CA PRO A 275 9.60 12.96 -10.76
C PRO A 275 9.23 12.37 -9.39
N LYS A 276 9.57 13.05 -8.29
CA LYS A 276 9.24 12.60 -6.92
C LYS A 276 7.77 12.77 -6.54
N VAL A 277 7.02 13.57 -7.30
CA VAL A 277 5.58 13.81 -7.10
C VAL A 277 4.75 12.81 -7.88
N VAL A 278 5.25 12.36 -9.04
CA VAL A 278 4.64 11.34 -9.91
C VAL A 278 4.85 9.94 -9.34
#